data_AF-H3GCM3-F1
#
_entry.id   AF-H3GCM3-F1
#
_cell.length_a   1.000
_cell.length_b   1.000
_cell.length_c   1.000
_cell.angle_alpha   90.00
_cell.angle_beta   90.00
_cell.angle_gamma   90.00
#
_symmetry.space_group_name_H-M   'P 1'
#
loop_
_entity.id
_entity.type
_entity.pdbx_description
1 polymer ?
#
loop_
_entity_poly.entity_id
_entity_poly.type
_entity_poly.pdbx_seq_one_letter_code
_entity_poly.pdbx_strand_id
1 'polypeptide(L)'
;MTSSGMWSCVLALLLTLWTADAQSASPKLMWCASPLTPASLESPMDSWMDVLDTKVAMELLNEAVVMISYDVSVSHVTDAKPEGVRVAQVSELSFRVAVDGSPYRQSATTVDDREPLVATASGYLVLELPRGHHEVKLQWRKRGTHVLKWALASDILDGFAGGRSLIVSAQHRYLWHTQPITALSLLSVNKWEAVPGMAVSFRLSEAATMRFFYQLPVRPELVQYARVALLDDVVFADCAL
;
A
#
# COMPACT_ATOMS: atom_id res chain seq x y z
N MET A 1 -78.02 -27.41 -38.47
CA MET A 1 -76.62 -27.29 -37.98
C MET A 1 -76.10 -25.91 -38.40
N THR A 2 -75.09 -25.38 -37.70
CA THR A 2 -74.49 -24.03 -37.83
C THR A 2 -75.37 -22.81 -37.50
N SER A 3 -75.16 -22.22 -36.31
CA SER A 3 -75.05 -20.76 -36.10
C SER A 3 -74.42 -20.47 -34.73
N SER A 4 -73.67 -19.35 -34.62
CA SER A 4 -73.44 -18.50 -33.40
C SER A 4 -73.08 -19.14 -32.04
N GLY A 5 -72.18 -18.59 -31.22
CA GLY A 5 -71.49 -17.29 -31.28
C GLY A 5 -70.65 -17.06 -30.01
N MET A 6 -69.83 -16.00 -30.00
CA MET A 6 -68.79 -15.73 -28.98
C MET A 6 -69.31 -15.40 -27.57
N TRP A 7 -68.53 -15.82 -26.56
CA TRP A 7 -68.15 -15.06 -25.34
C TRP A 7 -66.75 -15.61 -24.93
N SER A 8 -65.64 -14.85 -24.85
CA SER A 8 -65.28 -13.77 -23.91
C SER A 8 -65.48 -14.18 -22.44
N CYS A 9 -64.61 -14.00 -21.43
CA CYS A 9 -63.34 -13.28 -21.21
C CYS A 9 -62.60 -14.02 -20.06
N VAL A 10 -61.31 -13.87 -19.73
CA VAL A 10 -60.13 -13.18 -20.29
C VAL A 10 -58.87 -13.83 -19.69
N LEU A 11 -57.67 -13.68 -20.29
CA LEU A 11 -56.40 -14.04 -19.65
C LEU A 11 -55.49 -12.80 -19.52
N ALA A 12 -55.48 -12.17 -18.34
CA ALA A 12 -54.68 -10.98 -18.07
C ALA A 12 -53.23 -11.36 -17.75
N LEU A 13 -52.36 -11.39 -18.76
CA LEU A 13 -50.95 -11.71 -18.59
C LEU A 13 -50.16 -10.45 -18.21
N LEU A 14 -49.93 -10.27 -16.91
CA LEU A 14 -49.16 -9.17 -16.33
C LEU A 14 -47.68 -9.29 -16.70
N LEU A 15 -47.31 -8.71 -17.85
CA LEU A 15 -45.92 -8.39 -18.19
C LEU A 15 -45.46 -7.17 -17.40
N THR A 16 -45.01 -7.41 -16.16
CA THR A 16 -44.22 -6.44 -15.40
C THR A 16 -42.83 -6.32 -16.02
N LEU A 17 -42.72 -5.47 -17.04
CA LEU A 17 -41.45 -5.00 -17.57
C LEU A 17 -40.66 -4.34 -16.44
N TRP A 18 -39.73 -5.09 -15.84
CA TRP A 18 -38.66 -4.53 -15.03
C TRP A 18 -37.78 -3.68 -15.94
N THR A 19 -38.02 -2.37 -15.96
CA THR A 19 -37.04 -1.41 -16.42
C THR A 19 -35.87 -1.43 -15.43
N ALA A 20 -34.89 -2.30 -15.69
CA ALA A 20 -33.59 -2.15 -15.08
C ALA A 20 -33.08 -0.77 -15.49
N ASP A 21 -32.99 0.14 -14.53
CA ASP A 21 -32.52 1.50 -14.75
C ASP A 21 -31.02 1.40 -15.10
N ALA A 22 -30.73 1.35 -16.40
CA ALA A 22 -29.39 1.27 -16.95
C ALA A 22 -28.70 2.62 -16.83
N GLN A 23 -28.53 3.04 -15.58
CA GLN A 23 -27.85 4.27 -15.22
C GLN A 23 -26.42 4.13 -15.71
N SER A 24 -26.09 4.91 -16.74
CA SER A 24 -24.76 4.91 -17.37
C SER A 24 -23.75 5.47 -16.39
N ALA A 25 -23.27 4.61 -15.50
CA ALA A 25 -22.29 4.94 -14.49
C ALA A 25 -20.99 5.28 -15.21
N SER A 26 -20.64 6.57 -15.22
CA SER A 26 -19.32 7.00 -15.64
C SER A 26 -18.27 6.23 -14.83
N PRO A 27 -17.22 5.67 -15.46
CA PRO A 27 -16.21 4.90 -14.74
C PRO A 27 -15.65 5.76 -13.60
N LYS A 28 -15.75 5.27 -12.38
CA LYS A 28 -15.09 5.89 -11.24
C LYS A 28 -13.58 5.76 -11.45
N LEU A 29 -12.88 6.88 -11.39
CA LEU A 29 -11.44 6.95 -11.69
C LEU A 29 -10.57 6.99 -10.44
N MET A 30 -11.18 7.25 -9.28
CA MET A 30 -10.48 7.40 -8.01
C MET A 30 -11.34 6.88 -6.85
N TRP A 31 -10.69 6.21 -5.91
CA TRP A 31 -11.25 5.73 -4.66
C TRP A 31 -10.28 6.09 -3.54
N CYS A 32 -10.79 6.32 -2.33
CA CYS A 32 -9.95 6.64 -1.18
C CYS A 32 -10.56 6.12 0.13
N ALA A 33 -9.70 5.86 1.10
CA ALA A 33 -10.02 5.69 2.50
C ALA A 33 -9.16 6.67 3.31
N SER A 34 -9.81 7.64 3.95
CA SER A 34 -9.16 8.65 4.82
C SER A 34 -9.86 8.66 6.18
N PRO A 35 -9.71 7.59 6.99
CA PRO A 35 -10.45 7.44 8.23
C PRO A 35 -9.97 8.42 9.31
N LEU A 36 -10.92 8.94 10.09
CA LEU A 36 -10.66 9.73 11.30
C LEU A 36 -10.55 8.86 12.57
N THR A 37 -10.78 7.54 12.48
CA THR A 37 -10.68 6.61 13.60
C THR A 37 -9.23 6.40 14.01
N PRO A 38 -8.88 6.36 15.31
CA PRO A 38 -7.53 6.02 15.73
C PRO A 38 -7.22 4.54 15.42
N ALA A 39 -5.97 4.24 15.08
CA ALA A 39 -5.45 2.88 15.00
C ALA A 39 -4.17 2.78 15.83
N SER A 40 -3.93 1.65 16.50
CA SER A 40 -2.67 1.42 17.20
C SER A 40 -2.17 -0.01 17.10
N LEU A 41 -0.85 -0.18 17.11
CA LEU A 41 -0.18 -1.48 17.06
C LEU A 41 0.74 -1.65 18.29
N GLU A 42 0.32 -2.53 19.18
CA GLU A 42 1.05 -2.93 20.39
C GLU A 42 1.60 -4.36 20.23
N SER A 43 0.71 -5.25 19.77
CA SER A 43 0.95 -6.66 19.44
C SER A 43 0.13 -7.06 18.19
N PRO A 44 0.49 -8.13 17.46
CA PRO A 44 1.69 -8.97 17.64
C PRO A 44 2.97 -8.28 17.10
N MET A 45 4.12 -8.85 17.43
CA MET A 45 5.43 -8.40 16.91
C MET A 45 5.84 -9.20 15.67
N ASP A 46 6.51 -8.54 14.72
CA ASP A 46 6.97 -9.04 13.41
C ASP A 46 5.88 -9.69 12.50
N SER A 47 4.60 -9.57 12.86
CA SER A 47 3.45 -9.93 12.03
C SER A 47 2.95 -8.74 11.21
N TRP A 48 2.65 -8.96 9.92
CA TRP A 48 1.92 -7.97 9.13
C TRP A 48 0.43 -8.00 9.48
N MET A 49 -0.10 -6.84 9.84
CA MET A 49 -1.52 -6.63 10.15
C MET A 49 -2.11 -5.62 9.18
N ASP A 50 -3.42 -5.67 8.93
CA ASP A 50 -4.12 -4.61 8.22
C ASP A 50 -4.21 -3.36 9.12
N VAL A 51 -4.07 -2.16 8.55
CA VAL A 51 -4.31 -0.90 9.27
C VAL A 51 -5.81 -0.64 9.31
N LEU A 52 -6.35 -0.43 10.52
CA LEU A 52 -7.79 -0.27 10.75
C LEU A 52 -8.40 0.79 9.83
N ASP A 53 -9.58 0.50 9.28
CA ASP A 53 -10.36 1.35 8.35
C ASP A 53 -9.59 1.86 7.12
N THR A 54 -8.44 1.27 6.78
CA THR A 54 -7.57 1.71 5.69
C THR A 54 -7.63 0.71 4.54
N LYS A 55 -8.86 0.53 4.03
CA LYS A 55 -9.23 -0.42 2.98
C LYS A 55 -10.04 0.30 1.90
N VAL A 56 -9.70 0.05 0.64
CA VAL A 56 -10.41 0.54 -0.52
C VAL A 56 -10.88 -0.64 -1.35
N ALA A 57 -12.21 -0.75 -1.54
CA ALA A 57 -12.79 -1.64 -2.55
C ALA A 57 -13.04 -0.84 -3.84
N MET A 58 -12.66 -1.41 -4.98
CA MET A 58 -12.86 -0.82 -6.30
C MET A 58 -13.39 -1.85 -7.31
N GLU A 59 -14.05 -1.35 -8.34
CA GLU A 59 -14.47 -2.14 -9.50
C GLU A 59 -13.88 -1.47 -10.75
N LEU A 60 -13.07 -2.23 -11.49
CA LEU A 60 -12.46 -1.81 -12.74
C LEU A 60 -13.28 -2.36 -13.91
N LEU A 61 -13.88 -1.47 -14.71
CA LEU A 61 -14.69 -1.87 -15.87
C LEU A 61 -13.88 -2.53 -17.00
N ASN A 62 -12.58 -2.22 -17.06
CA ASN A 62 -11.59 -2.73 -18.01
C ASN A 62 -10.27 -2.96 -17.25
N GLU A 63 -9.36 -3.72 -17.84
CA GLU A 63 -7.96 -3.76 -17.40
C GLU A 63 -7.36 -2.34 -17.44
N ALA A 64 -6.60 -1.98 -16.40
CA ALA A 64 -6.04 -0.64 -16.25
C ALA A 64 -4.74 -0.63 -15.45
N VAL A 65 -3.84 0.29 -15.81
CA VAL A 65 -2.75 0.72 -14.93
C VAL A 65 -3.35 1.55 -13.79
N VAL A 66 -3.12 1.10 -12.56
CA VAL A 66 -3.61 1.72 -11.32
C VAL A 66 -2.42 2.23 -10.51
N MET A 67 -2.48 3.49 -10.10
CA MET A 67 -1.57 4.07 -9.12
C MET A 67 -2.27 4.12 -7.75
N ILE A 68 -1.71 3.39 -6.80
CA ILE A 68 -2.09 3.37 -5.39
C ILE A 68 -1.05 4.19 -4.62
N SER A 69 -1.49 5.02 -3.69
CA SER A 69 -0.61 5.77 -2.79
C SER A 69 -1.19 5.86 -1.39
N TYR A 70 -0.35 5.86 -0.37
CA TYR A 70 -0.73 6.15 1.00
C TYR A 70 0.16 7.22 1.62
N ASP A 71 -0.39 7.90 2.62
CA ASP A 71 0.32 8.81 3.51
C ASP A 71 -0.27 8.64 4.91
N VAL A 72 0.59 8.43 5.91
CA VAL A 72 0.18 8.27 7.31
C VAL A 72 1.09 9.05 8.24
N SER A 73 0.52 9.74 9.22
CA SER A 73 1.24 10.33 10.35
C SER A 73 1.17 9.39 11.54
N VAL A 74 2.32 9.03 12.10
CA VAL A 74 2.45 8.05 13.17
C VAL A 74 3.25 8.58 14.35
N SER A 75 2.75 8.36 15.55
CA SER A 75 3.47 8.59 16.80
C SER A 75 3.83 7.28 17.50
N HIS A 76 4.77 7.35 18.44
CA HIS A 76 5.20 6.21 19.25
C HIS A 76 5.11 6.53 20.74
N VAL A 77 4.88 5.49 21.55
CA VAL A 77 4.98 5.53 23.01
C VAL A 77 6.03 4.53 23.44
N THR A 78 7.07 5.02 24.12
CA THR A 78 8.14 4.25 24.76
C THR A 78 7.93 4.20 26.27
N ASP A 79 8.53 3.20 26.93
CA ASP A 79 8.66 3.23 28.40
C ASP A 79 9.55 4.39 28.85
N ALA A 80 9.21 4.98 30.00
CA ALA A 80 10.06 5.95 30.67
C ALA A 80 11.34 5.28 31.17
N LYS A 81 12.46 5.50 30.47
CA LYS A 81 13.78 4.98 30.85
C LYS A 81 14.52 5.95 31.77
N PRO A 82 15.31 5.45 32.74
CA PRO A 82 16.29 6.28 33.44
C PRO A 82 17.27 6.92 32.46
N GLU A 83 17.70 8.14 32.75
CA GLU A 83 18.70 8.85 31.94
C GLU A 83 19.98 8.01 31.76
N GLY A 84 20.52 7.99 30.54
CA GLY A 84 21.77 7.29 30.21
C GLY A 84 21.66 5.86 29.70
N VAL A 85 20.48 5.21 29.74
CA VAL A 85 20.30 3.86 29.18
C VAL A 85 20.28 3.89 27.65
N ARG A 86 21.40 3.54 27.01
CA ARG A 86 21.46 3.37 25.54
C ARG A 86 20.70 2.13 25.10
N VAL A 87 19.72 2.30 24.23
CA VAL A 87 19.01 1.19 23.58
C VAL A 87 19.83 0.72 22.38
N ALA A 88 20.36 -0.50 22.44
CA ALA A 88 21.17 -1.05 21.36
C ALA A 88 20.35 -1.45 20.12
N GLN A 89 19.07 -1.78 20.30
CA GLN A 89 18.18 -2.27 19.26
C GLN A 89 17.08 -1.24 18.96
N VAL A 90 16.98 -0.88 17.68
CA VAL A 90 15.97 0.03 17.12
C VAL A 90 14.60 -0.66 17.10
N SER A 91 13.54 0.10 17.37
CA SER A 91 12.16 -0.34 17.08
C SER A 91 11.72 0.25 15.75
N GLU A 92 11.29 -0.61 14.83
CA GLU A 92 10.86 -0.21 13.48
C GLU A 92 9.33 -0.39 13.34
N LEU A 93 8.70 0.48 12.56
CA LEU A 93 7.36 0.28 12.03
C LEU A 93 7.42 0.32 10.50
N SER A 94 7.20 -0.83 9.86
CA SER A 94 7.09 -0.94 8.41
C SER A 94 5.65 -0.80 7.95
N PHE A 95 5.44 -0.14 6.82
CA PHE A 95 4.18 -0.09 6.07
C PHE A 95 4.33 -0.77 4.70
N ARG A 96 3.23 -1.25 4.12
CA ARG A 96 3.13 -1.70 2.71
C ARG A 96 1.67 -1.75 2.26
N VAL A 97 1.43 -1.67 0.97
CA VAL A 97 0.15 -2.00 0.34
C VAL A 97 0.04 -3.51 0.11
N ALA A 98 -1.17 -4.05 0.32
CA ALA A 98 -1.59 -5.34 -0.20
C ALA A 98 -2.79 -5.15 -1.15
N VAL A 99 -2.83 -5.92 -2.24
CA VAL A 99 -3.93 -5.94 -3.23
C VAL A 99 -4.38 -7.38 -3.37
N ASP A 100 -5.68 -7.63 -3.19
CA ASP A 100 -6.31 -8.96 -3.27
C ASP A 100 -5.58 -10.02 -2.40
N GLY A 101 -5.14 -9.61 -1.21
CA GLY A 101 -4.35 -10.41 -0.28
C GLY A 101 -2.85 -10.53 -0.60
N SER A 102 -2.42 -10.13 -1.80
CA SER A 102 -1.01 -10.17 -2.22
C SER A 102 -0.25 -8.92 -1.73
N PRO A 103 0.86 -9.06 -0.97
CA PRO A 103 1.59 -7.91 -0.43
C PRO A 103 2.73 -7.41 -1.34
N TYR A 104 2.81 -6.08 -1.54
CA TYR A 104 3.77 -5.47 -2.46
C TYR A 104 4.85 -4.64 -1.76
N ARG A 105 6.10 -5.14 -1.81
CA ARG A 105 7.27 -4.47 -1.19
C ARG A 105 7.68 -3.17 -1.89
N GLN A 106 7.30 -2.99 -3.15
CA GLN A 106 7.54 -1.78 -3.95
C GLN A 106 6.95 -0.50 -3.31
N SER A 107 5.95 -0.68 -2.44
CA SER A 107 5.27 0.39 -1.70
C SER A 107 5.78 0.58 -0.27
N ALA A 108 6.79 -0.18 0.13
CA ALA A 108 7.14 -0.31 1.53
C ALA A 108 7.99 0.86 2.03
N THR A 109 7.58 1.40 3.18
CA THR A 109 8.31 2.41 3.94
C THR A 109 8.53 1.89 5.35
N THR A 110 9.54 2.40 6.05
CA THR A 110 9.78 2.08 7.45
C THR A 110 10.22 3.34 8.17
N VAL A 111 9.61 3.60 9.32
CA VAL A 111 10.04 4.61 10.30
C VAL A 111 10.60 3.90 11.51
N ASP A 112 11.41 4.58 12.31
CA ASP A 112 11.99 4.03 13.52
C ASP A 112 11.85 4.92 14.76
N ASP A 113 12.25 4.41 15.92
CA ASP A 113 12.11 5.07 17.22
C ASP A 113 13.15 6.17 17.51
N ARG A 114 13.82 6.66 16.46
CA ARG A 114 14.72 7.83 16.49
C ARG A 114 14.15 9.01 15.69
N GLU A 115 13.10 8.78 14.91
CA GLU A 115 12.32 9.85 14.29
C GLU A 115 11.65 10.74 15.36
N PRO A 116 11.20 11.96 15.00
CA PRO A 116 10.45 12.82 15.91
C PRO A 116 9.19 12.15 16.50
N LEU A 117 8.62 12.78 17.53
CA LEU A 117 7.39 12.32 18.21
C LEU A 117 6.24 11.97 17.24
N VAL A 118 6.19 12.64 16.08
CA VAL A 118 5.35 12.29 14.94
C VAL A 118 6.25 12.16 13.71
N ALA A 119 6.16 11.03 13.03
CA ALA A 119 6.82 10.76 11.75
C ALA A 119 5.78 10.55 10.66
N THR A 120 6.08 10.96 9.42
CA THR A 120 5.22 10.67 8.27
C THR A 120 5.79 9.50 7.48
N ALA A 121 4.96 8.49 7.20
CA ALA A 121 5.28 7.39 6.32
C ALA A 121 4.33 7.39 5.12
N SER A 122 4.87 7.65 3.93
CA SER A 122 4.13 7.59 2.67
C SER A 122 4.66 6.46 1.78
N GLY A 123 3.91 6.07 0.75
CA GLY A 123 4.28 4.99 -0.17
C GLY A 123 3.42 4.99 -1.42
N TYR A 124 3.97 4.54 -2.55
CA TYR A 124 3.18 4.33 -3.77
C TYR A 124 3.47 2.98 -4.45
N LEU A 125 2.49 2.53 -5.21
CA LEU A 125 2.49 1.28 -5.95
C LEU A 125 1.80 1.51 -7.29
N VAL A 126 2.41 1.02 -8.37
CA VAL A 126 1.79 0.98 -9.69
C VAL A 126 1.64 -0.48 -10.10
N LEU A 127 0.44 -0.87 -10.51
CA LEU A 127 0.12 -2.21 -11.01
C LEU A 127 -0.78 -2.12 -12.23
N GLU A 128 -0.59 -3.04 -13.17
CA GLU A 128 -1.63 -3.42 -14.11
C GLU A 128 -2.57 -4.38 -13.39
N LEU A 129 -3.86 -4.02 -13.33
CA LEU A 129 -4.91 -4.84 -12.72
C LEU A 129 -5.97 -5.17 -13.77
N PRO A 130 -6.47 -6.42 -13.79
CA PRO A 130 -7.47 -6.85 -14.76
C PRO A 130 -8.83 -6.16 -14.53
N ARG A 131 -9.77 -6.37 -15.45
CA ARG A 131 -11.18 -6.05 -15.22
C ARG A 131 -11.72 -6.88 -14.05
N GLY A 132 -12.32 -6.23 -13.05
CA GLY A 132 -12.92 -6.95 -11.92
C GLY A 132 -13.07 -6.13 -10.64
N HIS A 133 -13.46 -6.82 -9.58
CA HIS A 133 -13.48 -6.29 -8.22
C HIS A 133 -12.11 -6.50 -7.56
N HIS A 134 -11.59 -5.47 -6.91
CA HIS A 134 -10.29 -5.50 -6.23
C HIS A 134 -10.38 -4.89 -4.83
N GLU A 135 -9.63 -5.44 -3.88
CA GLU A 135 -9.49 -4.96 -2.51
C GLU A 135 -8.05 -4.53 -2.24
N VAL A 136 -7.87 -3.23 -1.99
CA VAL A 136 -6.58 -2.62 -1.64
C VAL A 136 -6.56 -2.29 -0.15
N LYS A 137 -5.48 -2.66 0.54
CA LYS A 137 -5.29 -2.39 1.97
C LYS A 137 -3.93 -1.80 2.27
N LEU A 138 -3.88 -0.91 3.25
CA LEU A 138 -2.63 -0.59 3.92
C LEU A 138 -2.37 -1.63 5.02
N GLN A 139 -1.16 -2.17 5.05
CA GLN A 139 -0.66 -3.05 6.10
C GLN A 139 0.51 -2.42 6.83
N TRP A 140 0.65 -2.76 8.11
CA TRP A 140 1.76 -2.37 8.96
C TRP A 140 2.32 -3.53 9.77
N ARG A 141 3.55 -3.36 10.26
CA ARG A 141 4.25 -4.35 11.08
C ARG A 141 5.26 -3.68 12.00
N LYS A 142 5.12 -3.96 13.30
CA LYS A 142 6.02 -3.52 14.38
C LYS A 142 7.18 -4.50 14.56
N ARG A 143 8.38 -3.98 14.81
CA ARG A 143 9.59 -4.71 15.22
C ARG A 143 10.28 -4.00 16.37
N GLY A 144 11.10 -4.73 17.11
CA GLY A 144 11.73 -4.24 18.34
C GLY A 144 10.75 -4.16 19.52
N THR A 145 11.30 -3.93 20.70
CA THR A 145 10.60 -3.98 21.99
C THR A 145 10.63 -2.66 22.75
N HIS A 146 11.32 -1.64 22.25
CA HIS A 146 11.48 -0.37 22.96
C HIS A 146 10.26 0.55 22.79
N VAL A 147 9.65 0.59 21.61
CA VAL A 147 8.32 1.17 21.44
C VAL A 147 7.27 0.17 21.89
N LEU A 148 6.50 0.55 22.91
CA LEU A 148 5.36 -0.24 23.38
C LEU A 148 4.19 -0.15 22.40
N LYS A 149 3.89 1.06 21.91
CA LYS A 149 2.72 1.35 21.08
C LYS A 149 3.10 2.26 19.93
N TRP A 150 2.76 1.86 18.70
CA TRP A 150 2.67 2.78 17.57
C TRP A 150 1.21 3.22 17.41
N ALA A 151 0.97 4.50 17.09
CA ALA A 151 -0.37 5.06 16.99
C ALA A 151 -0.53 5.94 15.74
N LEU A 152 -1.58 5.67 14.95
CA LEU A 152 -2.11 6.52 13.90
C LEU A 152 -3.36 7.20 14.46
N ALA A 153 -3.19 8.39 15.02
CA ALA A 153 -4.28 9.15 15.61
C ALA A 153 -4.53 10.43 14.79
N SER A 154 -5.80 10.84 14.70
CA SER A 154 -6.28 11.95 13.87
C SER A 154 -6.30 13.29 14.62
N ASP A 155 -6.12 13.25 15.94
CA ASP A 155 -6.17 14.34 16.91
C ASP A 155 -4.78 14.77 17.43
N ILE A 156 -3.70 14.18 16.91
CA ILE A 156 -2.32 14.50 17.30
C ILE A 156 -2.04 15.99 17.05
N LEU A 157 -1.56 16.69 18.09
CA LEU A 157 -1.36 18.15 18.11
C LEU A 157 -2.63 18.91 17.68
N ASP A 158 -3.74 18.69 18.39
CA ASP A 158 -5.07 19.28 18.11
C ASP A 158 -5.56 19.03 16.67
N GLY A 159 -5.14 17.91 16.07
CA GLY A 159 -5.45 17.52 14.69
C GLY A 159 -4.53 18.09 13.62
N PHE A 160 -3.49 18.86 13.97
CA PHE A 160 -2.53 19.41 13.00
C PHE A 160 -1.46 18.42 12.53
N ALA A 161 -1.22 17.33 13.27
CA ALA A 161 -0.20 16.32 12.95
C ALA A 161 -0.78 14.89 12.90
N GLY A 162 -2.10 14.77 12.73
CA GLY A 162 -2.80 13.49 12.65
C GLY A 162 -3.30 13.17 11.25
N GLY A 163 -3.50 11.87 10.98
CA GLY A 163 -4.19 11.40 9.77
C GLY A 163 -3.58 10.17 9.12
N ARG A 164 -4.40 9.50 8.31
CA ARG A 164 -3.96 8.50 7.32
C ARG A 164 -4.87 8.54 6.10
N SER A 165 -4.28 8.34 4.94
CA SER A 165 -5.00 8.21 3.67
C SER A 165 -4.45 7.05 2.85
N LEU A 166 -5.34 6.36 2.15
CA LEU A 166 -5.04 5.39 1.10
C LEU A 166 -5.87 5.79 -0.12
N ILE A 167 -5.20 6.12 -1.21
CA ILE A 167 -5.79 6.61 -2.45
C ILE A 167 -5.46 5.61 -3.57
N VAL A 168 -6.45 5.31 -4.40
CA VAL A 168 -6.33 4.44 -5.56
C VAL A 168 -6.86 5.21 -6.77
N SER A 169 -6.08 5.26 -7.85
CA SER A 169 -6.41 6.03 -9.05
C SER A 169 -6.13 5.21 -10.32
N ALA A 170 -7.08 5.19 -11.24
CA ALA A 170 -7.07 4.37 -12.46
C ALA A 170 -7.27 5.20 -13.73
N GLN A 171 -7.12 4.56 -14.89
CA GLN A 171 -7.30 5.16 -16.23
C GLN A 171 -6.40 6.38 -16.50
N HIS A 172 -5.13 6.30 -16.08
CA HIS A 172 -4.11 7.26 -16.48
C HIS A 172 -3.87 7.17 -18.00
N ARG A 173 -4.07 8.27 -18.75
CA ARG A 173 -3.87 8.30 -20.22
C ARG A 173 -2.46 7.84 -20.62
N TYR A 174 -1.47 8.24 -19.83
CA TYR A 174 -0.10 7.72 -19.88
C TYR A 174 0.45 7.66 -18.46
N LEU A 175 1.08 6.55 -18.10
CA LEU A 175 1.84 6.41 -16.87
C LEU A 175 3.02 5.47 -17.13
N TRP A 176 4.22 5.92 -16.77
CA TRP A 176 5.45 5.15 -16.88
C TRP A 176 6.11 5.09 -15.52
N HIS A 177 6.60 3.91 -15.12
CA HIS A 177 7.16 3.69 -13.80
C HIS A 177 8.32 2.70 -13.85
N THR A 178 9.12 2.73 -12.78
CA THR A 178 10.05 1.66 -12.41
C THR A 178 10.00 1.55 -10.90
N GLN A 179 10.02 0.33 -10.37
CA GLN A 179 9.91 0.06 -8.93
C GLN A 179 10.83 -1.13 -8.55
N PRO A 180 12.16 -0.98 -8.69
CA PRO A 180 13.10 -2.03 -8.34
C PRO A 180 13.07 -2.31 -6.83
N ILE A 181 13.14 -3.60 -6.47
CA ILE A 181 13.21 -4.07 -5.06
C ILE A 181 14.61 -4.51 -4.65
N THR A 182 15.61 -4.24 -5.49
CA THR A 182 17.02 -4.59 -5.25
C THR A 182 17.60 -3.68 -4.18
N ALA A 183 18.21 -4.26 -3.14
CA ALA A 183 18.94 -3.49 -2.14
C ALA A 183 20.22 -2.90 -2.73
N LEU A 184 20.50 -1.63 -2.41
CA LEU A 184 21.61 -0.85 -2.95
C LEU A 184 22.25 -0.03 -1.83
N SER A 185 23.57 0.11 -1.87
CA SER A 185 24.35 0.96 -0.94
C SER A 185 25.13 2.01 -1.72
N LEU A 186 25.06 3.26 -1.28
CA LEU A 186 25.87 4.36 -1.81
C LEU A 186 27.12 4.53 -0.95
N LEU A 187 28.29 4.22 -1.51
CA LEU A 187 29.59 4.32 -0.82
C LEU A 187 30.44 5.52 -1.30
N SER A 188 30.03 6.17 -2.38
CA SER A 188 30.75 7.33 -2.93
C SER A 188 30.51 8.58 -2.09
N VAL A 189 31.55 9.36 -1.84
CA VAL A 189 31.49 10.64 -1.11
C VAL A 189 31.60 11.81 -2.09
N ASN A 190 30.79 12.86 -1.88
CA ASN A 190 30.77 14.10 -2.69
C ASN A 190 30.61 13.86 -4.20
N LYS A 191 29.84 12.84 -4.58
CA LYS A 191 29.61 12.45 -5.98
C LYS A 191 28.13 12.14 -6.21
N TRP A 192 27.59 12.63 -7.32
CA TRP A 192 26.28 12.21 -7.83
C TRP A 192 26.41 10.89 -8.58
N GLU A 193 25.60 9.90 -8.20
CA GLU A 193 25.51 8.60 -8.86
C GLU A 193 24.05 8.28 -9.18
N ALA A 194 23.81 7.66 -10.35
CA ALA A 194 22.48 7.23 -10.73
C ALA A 194 22.09 5.97 -9.94
N VAL A 195 20.86 5.92 -9.41
CA VAL A 195 20.36 4.73 -8.71
C VAL A 195 20.06 3.63 -9.74
N PRO A 196 20.72 2.46 -9.68
CA PRO A 196 20.49 1.37 -10.63
C PRO A 196 19.01 0.95 -10.73
N GLY A 197 18.52 0.80 -11.96
CA GLY A 197 17.12 0.44 -12.25
C GLY A 197 16.11 1.60 -12.14
N MET A 198 16.49 2.77 -11.63
CA MET A 198 15.62 3.95 -11.50
C MET A 198 15.63 4.87 -12.75
N ALA A 199 15.68 4.27 -13.94
CA ALA A 199 15.61 4.99 -15.21
C ALA A 199 14.31 4.63 -15.95
N VAL A 200 13.61 5.65 -16.47
CA VAL A 200 12.37 5.48 -17.24
C VAL A 200 12.52 6.23 -18.56
N SER A 201 12.32 5.52 -19.67
CA SER A 201 12.34 6.09 -21.03
C SER A 201 10.93 6.10 -21.60
N PHE A 202 10.48 7.26 -22.06
CA PHE A 202 9.15 7.44 -22.66
C PHE A 202 9.22 8.35 -23.89
N ARG A 203 8.14 8.36 -24.67
CA ARG A 203 7.96 9.25 -25.83
C ARG A 203 6.58 9.90 -25.73
N LEU A 204 6.51 11.19 -26.03
CA LEU A 204 5.26 11.94 -26.12
C LEU A 204 4.92 12.17 -27.59
N SER A 205 3.67 11.91 -27.97
CA SER A 205 3.16 12.18 -29.34
C SER A 205 2.80 13.65 -29.56
N GLU A 206 2.58 14.39 -28.49
CA GLU A 206 2.22 15.81 -28.47
C GLU A 206 2.83 16.48 -27.23
N ALA A 207 2.87 17.82 -27.19
CA ALA A 207 3.34 18.54 -26.01
C ALA A 207 2.36 18.32 -24.84
N ALA A 208 2.88 17.87 -23.68
CA ALA A 208 2.06 17.54 -22.52
C ALA A 208 2.72 17.96 -21.21
N THR A 209 1.90 18.34 -20.22
CA THR A 209 2.36 18.62 -18.85
C THR A 209 2.65 17.32 -18.12
N MET A 210 3.93 17.08 -17.82
CA MET A 210 4.37 15.90 -17.08
C MET A 210 4.42 16.18 -15.57
N ARG A 211 4.07 15.17 -14.76
CA ARG A 211 4.34 15.15 -13.33
C ARG A 211 5.32 14.02 -13.04
N PHE A 212 6.36 14.34 -12.26
CA PHE A 212 7.37 13.37 -11.83
C PHE A 212 7.21 13.15 -10.34
N PHE A 213 7.15 11.88 -9.94
CA PHE A 213 7.13 11.46 -8.54
C PHE A 213 8.22 10.41 -8.38
N TYR A 214 8.93 10.47 -7.25
CA TYR A 214 9.88 9.46 -6.85
C TYR A 214 9.75 9.24 -5.35
N GLN A 215 10.10 8.03 -4.93
CA GLN A 215 10.24 7.70 -3.53
C GLN A 215 11.40 6.73 -3.39
N LEU A 216 12.30 7.03 -2.46
CA LEU A 216 13.48 6.23 -2.21
C LEU A 216 13.67 6.17 -0.69
N PRO A 217 13.16 5.12 -0.01
CA PRO A 217 13.42 4.94 1.40
C PRO A 217 14.92 4.67 1.59
N VAL A 218 15.62 5.65 2.18
CA VAL A 218 17.04 5.56 2.50
C VAL A 218 17.21 5.40 4.00
N ARG A 219 18.23 4.64 4.40
CA ARG A 219 18.67 4.56 5.80
C ARG A 219 20.19 4.50 5.84
N PRO A 220 20.85 5.11 6.84
CA PRO A 220 22.26 4.82 7.10
C PRO A 220 22.41 3.32 7.42
N GLU A 221 23.56 2.73 7.06
CA GLU A 221 23.82 1.31 7.33
C GLU A 221 24.06 1.08 8.82
N LEU A 222 22.95 0.85 9.54
CA LEU A 222 22.92 0.58 10.96
C LEU A 222 22.88 -0.93 11.18
N VAL A 223 24.07 -1.49 11.42
CA VAL A 223 24.33 -2.87 11.84
C VAL A 223 24.13 -3.92 10.73
N GLN A 224 25.17 -4.74 10.56
CA GLN A 224 25.09 -5.98 9.80
C GLN A 224 24.08 -6.92 10.47
N TYR A 225 22.89 -7.06 9.88
CA TYR A 225 22.11 -8.27 10.07
C TYR A 225 22.87 -9.40 9.40
N ALA A 226 23.65 -10.14 10.19
CA ALA A 226 24.13 -11.44 9.79
C ALA A 226 22.91 -12.27 9.36
N ARG A 227 22.75 -12.47 8.04
CA ARG A 227 21.89 -13.54 7.55
C ARG A 227 22.54 -14.82 8.03
N VAL A 228 22.05 -15.36 9.14
CA VAL A 228 22.20 -16.79 9.43
C VAL A 228 21.34 -17.51 8.39
N ALA A 229 21.88 -17.60 7.18
CA ALA A 229 21.47 -18.60 6.23
C ALA A 229 21.91 -19.92 6.86
N LEU A 230 20.95 -20.63 7.46
CA LEU A 230 21.07 -22.06 7.69
C LEU A 230 21.11 -22.72 6.31
N LEU A 231 22.29 -22.73 5.72
CA LEU A 231 22.67 -23.73 4.73
C LEU A 231 23.07 -24.97 5.52
N ASP A 232 22.06 -25.76 5.87
CA ASP A 232 22.25 -27.20 5.95
C ASP A 232 22.67 -27.65 4.55
N ASP A 233 23.96 -27.89 4.35
CA ASP A 233 24.45 -28.71 3.25
C ASP A 233 25.55 -29.64 3.75
N VAL A 234 25.17 -30.92 3.84
CA VAL A 234 26.07 -32.03 4.16
C VAL A 234 26.84 -32.40 2.90
N VAL A 235 28.17 -32.27 2.92
CA VAL A 235 29.05 -33.03 2.02
C VAL A 235 30.26 -33.56 2.82
N PHE A 236 30.50 -34.86 2.67
CA PHE A 236 31.66 -35.59 3.22
C PHE A 236 32.87 -35.51 2.27
N ALA A 237 34.07 -35.70 2.85
CA ALA A 237 35.36 -35.95 2.18
C ALA A 237 35.96 -34.73 1.41
N ASP A 238 37.27 -34.60 1.25
CA ASP A 238 38.32 -35.64 1.33
C ASP A 238 39.66 -35.15 1.93
N CYS A 239 40.56 -36.09 2.22
CA CYS A 239 41.89 -35.85 2.81
C CYS A 239 42.92 -35.27 1.82
N ALA A 240 43.81 -34.38 2.27
CA ALA A 240 45.20 -34.29 1.80
C ALA A 240 46.11 -33.45 2.74
N LEU A 241 47.27 -34.04 3.08
CA LEU A 241 48.44 -33.47 3.80
C LEU A 241 48.26 -33.11 5.29
#